data_AF-A0A968EZY3-F1
#
_entry.id   AF-A0A968EZY3-F1
#
_cell.length_a   1.000
_cell.length_b   1.000
_cell.length_c   1.000
_cell.angle_alpha   90.00
_cell.angle_beta   90.00
_cell.angle_gamma   90.00
#
_symmetry.space_group_name_H-M   'P 1'
#
loop_
_entity.id
_entity.type
_entity.pdbx_description
1 polymer ?
#
loop_
_entity_poly.entity_id
_entity_poly.type
_entity_poly.pdbx_seq_one_letter_code
_entity_poly.pdbx_strand_id
1 'polypeptide(L)'
;MTIITIIAFLGILAVLILAHELGHFVTAKASRVKVDEFGLGFPPRLLSIKRGETRYSLNAIPLGGFVKMAGEEDPKVPGSLASKGIGTRLLILSAGSLMNALLPLLLFSIAFMVPHDTLTGQVIVDEVAPGSPAASAGIESGDVILSINERTVHNINDLQRNIYLNLGEEITLL
;
A
#
# COMPACT_ATOMS: atom_id res chain seq x y z
N MET A 1 -0.10 21.70 8.85
CA MET A 1 0.58 20.39 8.74
C MET A 1 1.54 20.25 9.90
N THR A 2 1.53 19.12 10.60
CA THR A 2 2.53 18.84 11.66
C THR A 2 3.86 18.41 11.02
N ILE A 3 4.99 18.57 11.72
CA ILE A 3 6.31 18.12 11.22
C ILE A 3 6.27 16.63 10.85
N ILE A 4 5.56 15.83 11.65
CA ILE A 4 5.36 14.39 11.41
C ILE A 4 4.68 14.16 10.05
N THR A 5 3.64 14.94 9.70
CA THR A 5 2.96 14.79 8.39
C THR A 5 3.87 15.14 7.21
N ILE A 6 4.80 16.10 7.35
CA ILE A 6 5.75 16.44 6.29
C ILE A 6 6.75 15.30 6.08
N ILE A 7 7.30 14.77 7.16
CA ILE A 7 8.26 13.65 7.10
C ILE A 7 7.59 12.42 6.51
N ALA A 8 6.37 12.09 6.97
CA ALA A 8 5.60 10.97 6.44
C ALA A 8 5.30 11.15 4.94
N PHE A 9 4.88 12.35 4.52
CA PHE A 9 4.64 12.66 3.12
C PHE A 9 5.88 12.45 2.25
N LEU A 10 7.03 13.00 2.66
CA LEU A 10 8.29 12.84 1.94
C LEU A 10 8.75 11.37 1.89
N GLY A 11 8.56 10.63 2.98
CA GLY A 11 8.87 9.21 3.03
C GLY A 11 8.01 8.39 2.06
N ILE A 12 6.69 8.59 2.06
CA ILE A 12 5.77 7.93 1.14
C ILE A 12 6.12 8.29 -0.31
N LEU A 13 6.37 9.57 -0.60
CA LEU A 13 6.76 10.02 -1.92
C LEU A 13 8.06 9.35 -2.40
N ALA A 14 9.07 9.25 -1.55
CA ALA A 14 10.34 8.59 -1.87
C ALA A 14 10.14 7.09 -2.19
N VAL A 15 9.29 6.39 -1.43
CA VAL A 15 8.97 4.97 -1.69
C VAL A 15 8.23 4.80 -3.02
N LEU A 16 7.25 5.66 -3.30
CA LEU A 16 6.47 5.61 -4.55
C LEU A 16 7.34 5.91 -5.78
N ILE A 17 8.23 6.89 -5.69
CA ILE A 17 9.18 7.20 -6.76
C ILE A 17 10.13 6.02 -6.96
N LEU A 18 10.71 5.48 -5.88
CA LEU A 18 11.65 4.37 -5.98
C LEU A 18 10.99 3.15 -6.62
N ALA A 19 9.77 2.81 -6.22
CA ALA A 19 9.01 1.72 -6.81
C ALA A 19 8.71 1.96 -8.29
N HIS A 20 8.32 3.18 -8.66
CA HIS A 20 8.08 3.58 -10.06
C HIS A 20 9.32 3.36 -10.93
N GLU A 21 10.45 3.95 -10.53
CA GLU A 21 11.70 3.82 -11.28
C GLU A 21 12.17 2.36 -11.32
N LEU A 22 12.00 1.61 -10.22
CA LEU A 22 12.34 0.20 -10.16
C LEU A 22 11.54 -0.64 -11.17
N GLY A 23 10.27 -0.29 -11.40
CA GLY A 23 9.44 -0.92 -12.43
C GLY A 23 10.06 -0.79 -13.83
N HIS A 24 10.41 0.43 -14.22
CA HIS A 24 11.11 0.69 -15.49
C HIS A 24 12.44 -0.07 -15.56
N PHE A 25 13.24 0.03 -14.50
CA PHE A 25 14.58 -0.56 -14.42
C PHE A 25 14.56 -2.07 -14.59
N VAL A 26 13.77 -2.78 -13.78
CA VAL A 26 13.71 -4.25 -13.79
C VAL A 26 13.22 -4.73 -15.15
N THR A 27 12.19 -4.10 -15.70
CA THR A 27 11.62 -4.48 -17.00
C THR A 27 12.60 -4.24 -18.15
N ALA A 28 13.33 -3.12 -18.12
CA ALA A 28 14.36 -2.82 -19.10
C ALA A 28 15.50 -3.86 -19.05
N LYS A 29 16.01 -4.17 -17.86
CA LYS A 29 17.08 -5.17 -17.68
C LYS A 29 16.63 -6.56 -18.09
N ALA A 30 15.41 -6.98 -17.73
CA ALA A 30 14.82 -8.25 -18.15
C ALA A 30 14.66 -8.34 -19.68
N SER A 31 14.36 -7.22 -20.33
CA SER A 31 14.24 -7.11 -21.80
C SER A 31 15.58 -6.95 -22.52
N ARG A 32 16.71 -7.06 -21.82
CA ARG A 32 18.07 -6.82 -22.34
C ARG A 32 18.22 -5.43 -22.98
N VAL A 33 17.61 -4.42 -22.36
CA VAL A 33 17.88 -3.01 -22.63
C VAL A 33 18.96 -2.55 -21.65
N LYS A 34 19.98 -1.87 -22.16
CA LYS A 34 21.04 -1.33 -21.34
C LYS A 34 20.51 -0.11 -20.57
N VAL A 35 20.82 -0.05 -19.29
CA VAL A 35 20.51 1.09 -18.42
C VAL A 35 21.82 1.72 -17.99
N ASP A 36 22.05 2.95 -18.43
CA ASP A 36 23.27 3.69 -18.13
C ASP A 36 23.23 4.26 -16.70
N GLU A 37 22.08 4.72 -16.23
CA GLU A 37 21.90 5.29 -14.88
C GLU A 37 20.52 5.01 -14.30
N PHE A 38 20.49 4.62 -13.02
CA PHE A 38 19.32 4.56 -12.16
C PHE A 38 19.50 5.62 -11.07
N GLY A 39 18.73 6.70 -11.14
CA GLY A 39 18.87 7.86 -10.26
C GLY A 39 17.67 8.04 -9.35
N LEU A 40 17.94 8.24 -8.05
CA LEU A 40 16.96 8.73 -7.10
C LEU A 40 17.17 10.23 -6.87
N GLY A 41 16.12 11.02 -7.02
CA GLY A 41 16.17 12.48 -7.03
C GLY A 41 16.63 13.07 -8.36
N PHE A 42 16.53 14.39 -8.50
CA PHE A 42 17.06 15.15 -9.63
C PHE A 42 18.42 15.79 -9.32
N PRO A 43 19.27 15.99 -10.36
CA PRO A 43 20.58 16.62 -10.23
C PRO A 43 20.57 17.95 -9.46
N PRO A 44 21.70 18.36 -8.84
CA PRO A 44 23.03 17.77 -8.95
C PRO A 44 23.19 16.44 -8.20
N ARG A 45 24.07 15.58 -8.69
CA ARG A 45 24.39 14.28 -8.08
C ARG A 45 25.18 14.49 -6.79
N LEU A 46 24.71 13.89 -5.70
CA LEU A 46 25.40 13.90 -4.41
C LEU A 46 26.34 12.70 -4.28
N LEU A 47 25.81 11.50 -4.54
CA LEU A 47 26.53 10.24 -4.42
C LEU A 47 26.24 9.38 -5.64
N SER A 48 27.20 8.57 -6.06
CA SER A 48 26.92 7.48 -6.99
C SER A 48 27.90 6.33 -6.86
N ILE A 49 27.40 5.15 -7.16
CA ILE A 49 28.19 3.94 -7.31
C ILE A 49 27.93 3.34 -8.68
N LYS A 50 28.96 2.87 -9.36
CA LYS A 50 28.80 2.11 -10.60
C LYS A 50 28.89 0.63 -10.29
N ARG A 51 27.86 -0.13 -10.66
CA ARG A 51 27.85 -1.59 -10.51
C ARG A 51 27.50 -2.22 -11.85
N GLY A 52 28.48 -2.93 -12.43
CA GLY A 52 28.39 -3.41 -13.81
C GLY A 52 28.35 -2.24 -14.80
N GLU A 53 27.37 -2.26 -15.70
CA GLU A 53 27.15 -1.20 -16.68
C GLU A 53 26.31 -0.03 -16.16
N THR A 54 25.57 -0.21 -15.06
CA THR A 54 24.62 0.76 -14.53
C THR A 54 25.25 1.60 -13.41
N ARG A 55 25.07 2.91 -13.48
CA ARG A 55 25.33 3.84 -12.38
C ARG A 55 24.10 3.97 -11.50
N TYR A 56 24.25 3.81 -10.20
CA TYR A 56 23.21 4.10 -9.22
C TYR A 56 23.56 5.44 -8.58
N SER A 57 22.68 6.43 -8.71
CA SER A 57 22.93 7.79 -8.21
C SER A 57 21.87 8.23 -7.21
N LEU A 58 22.33 8.99 -6.22
CA LEU A 58 21.50 9.75 -5.29
C LEU A 58 21.76 11.23 -5.57
N ASN A 59 20.71 11.98 -5.88
CA ASN A 59 20.79 13.36 -6.29
C ASN A 59 20.13 14.29 -5.26
N ALA A 60 20.44 15.59 -5.34
CA ALA A 60 20.14 16.54 -4.28
C ALA A 60 18.64 16.85 -4.12
N ILE A 61 17.86 16.79 -5.21
CA ILE A 61 16.45 17.18 -5.20
C ILE A 61 15.58 15.93 -5.06
N PRO A 62 14.90 15.68 -3.93
CA PRO A 62 14.18 14.44 -3.66
C PRO A 62 12.78 14.36 -4.31
N LEU A 63 12.52 15.17 -5.35
CA LEU A 63 11.20 15.32 -5.99
C LEU A 63 11.06 14.50 -7.28
N GLY A 64 11.75 13.37 -7.39
CA GLY A 64 11.66 12.49 -8.55
C GLY A 64 12.72 11.42 -8.57
N GLY A 65 12.83 10.75 -9.71
CA GLY A 65 13.85 9.77 -10.04
C GLY A 65 13.92 9.62 -11.55
N PHE A 66 14.86 8.82 -12.04
CA PHE A 66 14.94 8.52 -13.47
C PHE A 66 15.68 7.20 -13.74
N VAL A 67 15.27 6.52 -14.81
CA VAL A 67 16.01 5.42 -15.42
C VAL A 67 16.48 5.84 -16.80
N LYS A 68 17.77 6.13 -16.94
CA LYS A 68 18.38 6.51 -18.22
C LYS A 68 18.69 5.26 -19.04
N MET A 69 17.87 4.98 -20.04
CA MET A 69 18.03 3.84 -20.93
C MET A 69 18.91 4.19 -22.13
N ALA A 70 19.69 3.23 -22.62
CA ALA A 70 20.50 3.43 -23.80
C ALA A 70 19.60 3.56 -25.05
N GLY A 71 19.96 4.45 -25.97
CA GLY A 71 19.33 4.58 -27.29
C GLY A 71 17.80 4.67 -27.24
N GLU A 72 17.24 5.55 -26.39
CA GLU A 72 15.78 5.76 -26.33
C GLU A 72 15.19 6.17 -27.69
N GLU A 73 15.97 6.88 -28.49
CA GLU A 73 15.59 7.36 -29.83
C GLU A 73 16.47 6.81 -30.96
N ASP A 74 17.60 6.17 -30.64
CA ASP A 74 18.54 5.64 -31.64
C ASP A 74 18.63 4.10 -31.56
N PRO A 75 18.07 3.37 -32.55
CA PRO A 75 18.11 1.91 -32.57
C PRO A 75 19.51 1.35 -32.84
N LYS A 76 20.45 2.15 -33.36
CA LYS A 76 21.82 1.71 -33.67
C LYS A 76 22.69 1.55 -32.42
N VAL A 77 22.29 2.16 -31.29
CA VAL A 77 23.00 2.04 -30.03
C VAL A 77 22.88 0.58 -29.52
N PRO A 78 23.99 -0.09 -29.17
CA PRO A 78 23.94 -1.44 -28.61
C PRO A 78 23.11 -1.49 -27.32
N GLY A 79 22.15 -2.42 -27.26
CA GLY A 79 21.24 -2.56 -26.12
C GLY A 79 20.20 -1.43 -26.03
N SER A 80 19.91 -0.75 -27.14
CA SER A 80 18.96 0.37 -27.18
C SER A 80 17.53 -0.04 -26.86
N LEU A 81 16.78 0.88 -26.26
CA LEU A 81 15.32 0.76 -26.15
C LEU A 81 14.65 0.88 -27.52
N ALA A 82 15.13 1.77 -28.39
CA ALA A 82 14.58 2.00 -29.72
C ALA A 82 14.70 0.79 -30.65
N SER A 83 15.68 -0.11 -30.45
CA SER A 83 15.78 -1.36 -31.22
C SER A 83 14.74 -2.41 -30.83
N LYS A 84 14.03 -2.26 -29.71
CA LYS A 84 13.02 -3.22 -29.25
C LYS A 84 11.70 -3.04 -29.98
N GLY A 85 10.95 -4.13 -30.10
CA GLY A 85 9.59 -4.10 -30.65
C GLY A 85 8.65 -3.22 -29.82
N ILE A 86 7.58 -2.74 -30.45
CA ILE A 86 6.61 -1.79 -29.85
C ILE A 86 6.04 -2.32 -28.54
N GLY A 87 5.68 -3.61 -28.47
CA GLY A 87 5.15 -4.22 -27.25
C GLY A 87 6.13 -4.19 -26.08
N THR A 88 7.41 -4.48 -26.32
CA THR A 88 8.46 -4.40 -25.29
C THR A 88 8.68 -2.97 -24.83
N ARG A 89 8.71 -2.01 -25.77
CA ARG A 89 8.84 -0.59 -25.43
C ARG A 89 7.66 -0.11 -24.59
N LEU A 90 6.43 -0.46 -25.00
CA LEU A 90 5.22 -0.13 -24.25
C LEU A 90 5.26 -0.71 -22.85
N LEU A 91 5.66 -1.98 -22.70
CA LEU A 91 5.78 -2.63 -21.40
C LEU A 91 6.81 -1.91 -20.52
N ILE A 92 8.02 -1.63 -21.03
CA ILE A 92 9.06 -0.93 -20.27
C ILE A 92 8.59 0.47 -19.86
N LEU A 93 8.00 1.24 -20.78
CA LEU A 93 7.56 2.62 -20.55
C LEU A 93 6.31 2.72 -19.66
N SER A 94 5.53 1.65 -19.53
CA SER A 94 4.37 1.61 -18.61
C SER A 94 4.69 0.92 -17.27
N ALA A 95 5.83 0.22 -17.17
CA ALA A 95 6.16 -0.62 -16.02
C ALA A 95 6.23 0.16 -14.70
N GLY A 96 6.67 1.42 -14.70
CA GLY A 96 6.70 2.23 -13.48
C GLY A 96 5.30 2.49 -12.92
N SER A 97 4.35 2.89 -13.77
CA SER A 97 2.95 3.10 -13.36
C SER A 97 2.29 1.81 -12.92
N LEU A 98 2.54 0.71 -13.63
CA LEU A 98 2.06 -0.62 -13.24
C LEU A 98 2.61 -1.04 -11.87
N MET A 99 3.90 -0.81 -11.61
CA MET A 99 4.50 -1.10 -10.31
C MET A 99 3.84 -0.27 -9.19
N ASN A 100 3.53 1.00 -9.44
CA ASN A 100 2.82 1.83 -8.46
C ASN A 100 1.35 1.43 -8.24
N ALA A 101 0.70 0.78 -9.21
CA ALA A 101 -0.61 0.17 -9.00
C ALA A 101 -0.51 -1.15 -8.21
N LEU A 102 0.55 -1.93 -8.44
CA LEU A 102 0.79 -3.21 -7.76
C LEU A 102 1.31 -3.06 -6.33
N LEU A 103 2.12 -2.02 -6.07
CA LEU A 103 2.77 -1.84 -4.78
C LEU A 103 1.75 -1.73 -3.62
N PRO A 104 0.68 -0.92 -3.67
CA PRO A 104 -0.32 -0.88 -2.62
C PRO A 104 -1.02 -2.22 -2.43
N LEU A 105 -1.32 -2.94 -3.52
CA LEU A 105 -1.94 -4.27 -3.41
C LEU A 105 -1.05 -5.23 -2.62
N LEU A 106 0.26 -5.24 -2.91
CA LEU A 106 1.23 -6.06 -2.17
C LEU A 106 1.36 -5.61 -0.71
N LEU A 107 1.56 -4.31 -0.48
CA LEU A 107 1.76 -3.75 0.86
C LEU A 107 0.52 -3.96 1.75
N PHE A 108 -0.68 -3.69 1.25
CA PHE A 108 -1.91 -3.92 2.00
C PHE A 108 -2.16 -5.41 2.22
N SER A 109 -1.90 -6.27 1.24
CA SER A 109 -2.04 -7.73 1.45
C SER A 109 -1.14 -8.23 2.57
N ILE A 110 0.12 -7.77 2.61
CA ILE A 110 1.06 -8.11 3.69
C ILE A 110 0.58 -7.51 5.01
N ALA A 111 0.18 -6.23 5.01
CA ALA A 111 -0.30 -5.56 6.21
C ALA A 111 -1.51 -6.27 6.82
N PHE A 112 -2.50 -6.68 6.02
CA PHE A 112 -3.67 -7.42 6.52
C PHE A 112 -3.36 -8.85 6.95
N MET A 113 -2.22 -9.41 6.54
CA MET A 113 -1.78 -10.74 6.97
C MET A 113 -1.05 -10.72 8.31
N VAL A 114 -0.43 -9.59 8.68
CA VAL A 114 0.20 -9.42 10.00
C VAL A 114 -0.90 -9.40 11.05
N PRO A 115 -0.84 -10.25 12.10
CA PRO A 115 -1.77 -10.16 13.22
C PRO A 115 -1.66 -8.79 13.86
N HIS A 116 -2.77 -8.10 13.97
CA HIS A 116 -2.86 -6.83 14.69
C HIS A 116 -3.73 -7.04 15.92
N ASP A 117 -3.37 -6.37 17.02
CA ASP A 117 -4.23 -6.31 18.20
C ASP A 117 -5.56 -5.71 17.76
N THR A 118 -6.64 -6.49 17.88
CA THR A 118 -7.97 -5.91 17.82
C THR A 118 -8.11 -4.99 19.01
N LEU A 119 -8.70 -3.81 18.83
CA LEU A 119 -9.05 -2.94 19.94
C LEU A 119 -10.05 -3.69 20.83
N THR A 120 -9.53 -4.46 21.79
CA THR A 120 -10.32 -5.15 22.78
C THR A 120 -10.76 -4.14 23.80
N GLY A 121 -12.07 -4.00 23.95
CA GLY A 121 -12.70 -3.00 24.80
C GLY A 121 -14.09 -3.45 25.19
N GLN A 122 -14.60 -2.88 26.27
CA GLN A 122 -15.98 -3.10 26.69
C GLN A 122 -16.92 -2.56 25.60
N VAL A 123 -17.91 -3.35 25.23
CA VAL A 123 -18.96 -2.90 24.31
C VAL A 123 -20.06 -2.28 25.16
N ILE A 124 -20.05 -0.96 25.24
CA ILE A 124 -21.01 -0.18 26.02
C ILE A 124 -22.16 0.23 25.10
N VAL A 125 -23.39 0.03 25.57
CA VAL A 125 -24.59 0.51 24.89
C VAL A 125 -24.69 2.01 25.09
N ASP A 126 -24.55 2.77 24.00
CA ASP A 126 -24.66 4.24 24.05
C ASP A 126 -26.12 4.69 24.11
N GLU A 127 -26.94 4.18 23.20
CA GLU A 127 -28.37 4.50 23.11
C GLU A 127 -29.17 3.27 22.66
N VAL A 128 -30.42 3.18 23.12
CA VAL A 128 -31.38 2.15 22.72
C VAL A 128 -32.56 2.80 22.02
N ALA A 129 -32.80 2.41 20.77
CA ALA A 129 -33.91 2.95 19.99
C ALA A 129 -35.28 2.56 20.60
N PRO A 130 -36.22 3.50 20.75
CA PRO A 130 -37.56 3.21 21.28
C PRO A 130 -38.31 2.17 20.44
N GLY A 131 -38.95 1.20 21.10
CA GLY A 131 -39.72 0.14 20.44
C GLY A 131 -38.86 -0.90 19.69
N SER A 132 -37.54 -0.89 19.88
CA SER A 132 -36.65 -1.91 19.32
C SER A 132 -36.68 -3.21 20.12
N PRO A 133 -36.25 -4.35 19.52
CA PRO A 133 -36.07 -5.61 20.26
C PRO A 133 -35.16 -5.46 21.49
N ALA A 134 -34.12 -4.61 21.40
CA ALA A 134 -33.23 -4.30 22.52
C ALA A 134 -33.98 -3.62 23.68
N ALA A 135 -34.87 -2.66 23.39
CA ALA A 135 -35.71 -2.03 24.38
C ALA A 135 -36.70 -3.03 25.03
N SER A 136 -37.31 -3.91 24.22
CA SER A 136 -38.20 -4.96 24.73
C SER A 136 -37.48 -6.01 25.58
N ALA A 137 -36.18 -6.23 25.33
CA ALA A 137 -35.33 -7.11 26.12
C ALA A 137 -34.79 -6.47 27.41
N GLY A 138 -35.07 -5.18 27.65
CA GLY A 138 -34.65 -4.46 28.85
C GLY A 138 -33.21 -3.97 28.84
N ILE A 139 -32.60 -3.83 27.65
CA ILE A 139 -31.26 -3.24 27.50
C ILE A 139 -31.36 -1.73 27.70
N GLU A 140 -30.43 -1.17 28.47
CA GLU A 140 -30.37 0.25 28.79
C GLU A 140 -29.06 0.90 28.33
N SER A 141 -29.08 2.23 28.19
CA SER A 141 -27.86 3.01 27.96
C SER A 141 -26.90 2.85 29.15
N GLY A 142 -25.65 2.56 28.87
CA GLY A 142 -24.61 2.28 29.86
C GLY A 142 -24.36 0.78 30.10
N ASP A 143 -25.22 -0.11 29.60
CA ASP A 143 -25.00 -1.55 29.72
C ASP A 143 -23.72 -1.99 29.01
N VAL A 144 -23.01 -2.95 29.60
CA VAL A 144 -21.82 -3.55 29.02
C VAL A 144 -22.15 -4.95 28.53
N ILE A 145 -22.04 -5.18 27.23
CA ILE A 145 -22.26 -6.50 26.65
C ILE A 145 -20.99 -7.33 26.80
N LEU A 146 -21.07 -8.35 27.63
CA LEU A 146 -20.00 -9.29 27.97
C LEU A 146 -20.03 -10.52 27.07
N SER A 147 -21.22 -11.03 26.72
CA SER A 147 -21.35 -12.21 25.87
C SER A 147 -22.65 -12.26 25.06
N ILE A 148 -22.63 -13.03 23.97
CA ILE A 148 -23.79 -13.36 23.13
C ILE A 148 -23.84 -14.87 22.89
N ASN A 149 -24.94 -15.54 23.24
CA ASN A 149 -25.11 -17.00 23.14
C ASN A 149 -23.90 -17.75 23.73
N GLU A 150 -23.49 -17.38 24.96
CA GLU A 150 -22.34 -17.93 25.70
C GLU A 150 -20.95 -17.62 25.08
N ARG A 151 -20.88 -16.87 23.98
CA ARG A 151 -19.63 -16.44 23.36
C ARG A 151 -19.23 -15.06 23.88
N THR A 152 -18.05 -14.97 24.48
CA THR A 152 -17.51 -13.69 24.97
C THR A 152 -17.36 -12.68 23.83
N VAL A 153 -17.79 -11.45 24.10
CA VAL A 153 -17.65 -10.31 23.20
C VAL A 153 -16.41 -9.51 23.64
N HIS A 154 -15.39 -9.44 22.78
CA HIS A 154 -14.15 -8.72 23.12
C HIS A 154 -14.10 -7.31 22.53
N ASN A 155 -14.96 -7.02 21.55
CA ASN A 155 -15.02 -5.73 20.87
C ASN A 155 -16.35 -5.63 20.09
N ILE A 156 -16.63 -4.43 19.57
CA ILE A 156 -17.87 -4.15 18.81
C ILE A 156 -18.00 -5.01 17.54
N ASN A 157 -16.89 -5.39 16.90
CA ASN A 157 -16.93 -6.22 15.70
C ASN A 157 -17.38 -7.65 16.02
N ASP A 158 -17.02 -8.18 17.19
CA ASP A 158 -17.50 -9.49 17.64
C ASP A 158 -19.00 -9.45 17.92
N LEU A 159 -19.50 -8.40 18.56
CA LEU A 159 -20.94 -8.21 18.79
C LEU A 159 -21.69 -8.13 17.45
N GLN A 160 -21.27 -7.22 16.56
CA GLN A 160 -21.89 -7.05 15.25
C GLN A 160 -21.86 -8.34 14.43
N ARG A 161 -20.71 -9.02 14.38
CA ARG A 161 -20.57 -10.30 13.66
C ARG A 161 -21.53 -11.35 14.20
N ASN A 162 -21.64 -11.51 15.51
CA ASN A 162 -22.56 -12.48 16.09
C ASN A 162 -24.03 -12.11 15.85
N ILE A 163 -24.42 -10.83 15.96
CA ILE A 163 -25.78 -10.38 15.60
C ILE A 163 -26.07 -10.70 14.12
N TYR A 164 -25.14 -10.40 13.21
CA TYR A 164 -25.28 -10.68 11.79
C TYR A 164 -25.44 -12.19 11.49
N LEU A 165 -24.69 -13.04 12.21
CA LEU A 165 -24.76 -14.50 12.05
C LEU A 165 -26.05 -15.12 12.60
N ASN A 166 -26.77 -14.42 13.49
CA ASN A 166 -28.01 -14.88 14.12
C ASN A 166 -29.21 -13.98 13.73
N LEU A 167 -29.19 -13.39 12.53
CA LEU A 167 -30.28 -12.54 12.06
C LEU A 167 -31.60 -13.32 11.96
N GLY A 168 -32.63 -12.79 12.61
CA GLY A 168 -33.96 -13.41 12.65
C GLY A 168 -34.11 -14.52 13.69
N GLU A 169 -33.06 -14.83 14.44
CA GLU A 169 -33.10 -15.77 15.56
C GLU A 169 -33.04 -15.02 16.90
N GLU A 170 -33.54 -15.65 17.96
CA GLU A 170 -33.39 -15.14 19.32
C GLU A 170 -31.94 -15.32 19.79
N ILE A 171 -31.41 -14.29 20.42
CA ILE A 171 -30.06 -14.28 21.00
C ILE A 171 -30.13 -13.96 22.50
N THR A 172 -29.27 -14.59 23.28
CA THR A 172 -29.11 -14.31 24.71
C THR A 172 -27.89 -13.41 24.89
N LEU A 173 -28.07 -12.29 25.61
CA LEU A 173 -26.99 -11.37 25.97
C LEU A 173 -26.70 -11.44 27.47
N LEU A 174 -25.43 -11.27 27.84
CA LEU A 174 -24.96 -11.07 29.22
C LEU A 174 -24.17 -9.78 29.29
#